data_AF-A0A367A4Y9-F1
#
_entry.id   AF-A0A367A4Y9-F1
#
_cell.length_a   1.000
_cell.length_b   1.000
_cell.length_c   1.000
_cell.angle_alpha   90.00
_cell.angle_beta   90.00
_cell.angle_gamma   90.00
#
_symmetry.space_group_name_H-M   'P 1'
#
loop_
_entity.id
_entity.type
_entity.pdbx_description
1 polymer ?
#
loop_
_entity_poly.entity_id
_entity_poly.type
_entity_poly.pdbx_seq_one_letter_code
_entity_poly.pdbx_strand_id
1 'polypeptide(L)'
;MAGTSRKTGARIRARLARIAAIGVIAALATIFTPGTASATVGVAPIVDCYRDNGDGTFWIVLGYENTTGRQQIHNYGTANQVYPTRLQGQQPKQFAAGTVHGAWTVRLSYQEIFYQDARWILNGQTLRYSYYVQYATVCPPTTQLPADGNGTGTAVALGAAGVVGAAMLYRFRRRLARLTGTSPSADAAA
;
A
#
# COMPACT_ATOMS: atom_id res chain seq x y z
N MET A 1 64.08 45.98 -24.72
CA MET A 1 63.96 44.92 -23.70
C MET A 1 62.49 44.64 -23.47
N ALA A 2 62.11 43.36 -23.54
CA ALA A 2 60.73 42.89 -23.67
C ALA A 2 59.94 42.99 -22.37
N GLY A 3 58.66 43.36 -22.50
CA GLY A 3 57.71 43.34 -21.40
C GLY A 3 56.32 43.03 -21.89
N THR A 4 56.01 41.75 -22.15
CA THR A 4 54.64 41.24 -22.14
C THR A 4 54.68 39.71 -22.07
N SER A 5 54.11 39.15 -21.00
CA SER A 5 53.26 37.93 -21.01
C SER A 5 53.27 37.27 -19.63
N ARG A 6 52.36 37.72 -18.75
CA ARG A 6 52.06 37.03 -17.47
C ARG A 6 50.55 37.01 -17.14
N LYS A 7 49.67 37.16 -18.13
CA LYS A 7 48.20 37.17 -17.90
C LYS A 7 47.47 35.87 -18.28
N THR A 8 48.16 34.87 -18.83
CA THR A 8 47.50 33.64 -19.35
C THR A 8 47.38 32.51 -18.31
N GLY A 9 48.28 32.43 -17.33
CA GLY A 9 48.31 31.30 -16.37
C GLY A 9 47.24 31.32 -15.27
N ALA A 10 46.67 32.49 -14.96
CA ALA A 10 45.73 32.63 -13.83
C ALA A 10 44.32 32.09 -14.13
N ARG A 11 43.87 32.17 -15.40
CA ARG A 11 42.50 31.82 -15.79
C ARG A 11 42.26 30.30 -15.87
N ILE A 12 43.30 29.51 -16.12
CA ILE A 12 43.20 28.05 -16.26
C ILE A 12 43.13 27.38 -14.88
N ARG A 13 43.91 27.86 -13.89
CA ARG A 13 43.91 27.30 -12.52
C ARG A 13 42.58 27.54 -11.78
N ALA A 14 41.88 28.65 -12.06
CA ALA A 14 40.60 28.95 -11.45
C ALA A 14 39.44 28.03 -11.92
N ARG A 15 39.53 27.48 -13.14
CA ARG A 15 38.48 26.60 -13.68
C ARG A 15 38.58 25.16 -13.17
N LEU A 16 39.80 24.66 -12.90
CA LEU A 16 40.01 23.32 -12.34
C LEU A 16 39.63 23.21 -10.85
N ALA A 17 39.80 24.29 -10.08
CA ALA A 17 39.39 24.32 -8.67
C ALA A 17 37.86 24.23 -8.46
N ARG A 18 37.07 24.78 -9.40
CA ARG A 18 35.59 24.73 -9.34
C ARG A 18 35.02 23.35 -9.64
N ILE A 19 35.70 22.53 -10.43
CA ILE A 19 35.24 21.16 -10.77
C ILE A 19 35.55 20.19 -9.61
N ALA A 20 36.69 20.36 -8.95
CA ALA A 20 37.04 19.55 -7.77
C ALA A 20 36.10 19.79 -6.57
N ALA A 21 35.60 21.01 -6.39
CA ALA A 21 34.68 21.34 -5.30
C ALA A 21 33.27 20.74 -5.47
N ILE A 22 32.80 20.54 -6.70
CA ILE A 22 31.47 19.96 -6.97
C ILE A 22 31.47 18.43 -6.76
N GLY A 23 32.59 17.76 -7.06
CA GLY A 23 32.71 16.30 -6.86
C GLY A 23 32.64 15.86 -5.40
N VAL A 24 33.17 16.66 -4.47
CA VAL A 24 33.16 16.33 -3.02
C VAL A 24 31.76 16.49 -2.40
N ILE A 25 30.96 17.45 -2.88
CA ILE A 25 29.57 17.64 -2.39
C ILE A 25 28.66 16.50 -2.86
N ALA A 26 28.84 16.01 -4.08
CA ALA A 26 28.06 14.87 -4.59
C ALA A 26 28.40 13.54 -3.89
N ALA A 27 29.66 13.35 -3.47
CA ALA A 27 30.10 12.16 -2.74
C ALA A 27 29.68 12.16 -1.25
N LEU A 28 29.47 13.32 -0.64
CA LEU A 28 28.96 13.44 0.74
C LEU A 28 27.42 13.32 0.81
N ALA A 29 26.71 13.55 -0.30
CA ALA A 29 25.25 13.44 -0.36
C ALA A 29 24.74 11.98 -0.33
N THR A 30 25.58 10.97 -0.56
CA THR A 30 25.17 9.56 -0.50
C THR A 30 25.16 8.98 0.93
N ILE A 31 25.81 9.65 1.88
CA ILE A 31 25.87 9.22 3.30
C ILE A 31 24.58 9.57 4.05
N PHE A 32 23.82 10.55 3.55
CA PHE A 32 22.50 10.92 4.08
C PHE A 32 21.38 10.37 3.21
N THR A 33 21.48 9.12 2.75
CA THR A 33 20.25 8.39 2.46
C THR A 33 19.60 8.16 3.82
N PRO A 34 18.45 8.77 4.15
CA PRO A 34 17.65 8.26 5.25
C PRO A 34 17.36 6.82 4.86
N GLY A 35 18.07 5.89 5.51
CA GLY A 35 17.66 4.50 5.51
C GLY A 35 16.23 4.55 5.98
N THR A 36 15.29 4.22 5.09
CA THR A 36 13.94 3.90 5.51
C THR A 36 14.13 2.72 6.44
N ALA A 37 14.20 3.01 7.73
CA ALA A 37 14.04 2.00 8.75
C ALA A 37 12.65 1.44 8.47
N SER A 38 12.59 0.37 7.68
CA SER A 38 11.47 -0.52 7.64
C SER A 38 11.47 -1.11 9.04
N ALA A 39 10.85 -0.40 9.97
CA ALA A 39 10.42 -1.01 11.20
C ALA A 39 9.60 -2.20 10.72
N THR A 40 10.05 -3.41 11.05
CA THR A 40 9.26 -4.62 10.87
C THR A 40 8.05 -4.47 11.78
N VAL A 41 7.07 -3.67 11.35
CA VAL A 41 5.90 -3.35 12.16
C VAL A 41 4.97 -4.53 12.02
N GLY A 42 4.75 -5.24 13.13
CA GLY A 42 4.05 -6.51 13.14
C GLY A 42 2.75 -6.47 12.36
N VAL A 43 1.79 -5.67 12.83
CA VAL A 43 0.55 -5.36 12.10
C VAL A 43 0.39 -3.86 11.97
N ALA A 44 0.16 -3.38 10.75
CA ALA A 44 0.01 -1.97 10.40
C ALA A 44 -1.35 -1.70 9.77
N PRO A 45 -2.06 -0.63 10.17
CA PRO A 45 -3.34 -0.26 9.57
C PRO A 45 -3.11 0.47 8.24
N ILE A 46 -3.97 0.25 7.25
CA ILE A 46 -3.95 0.95 5.95
C ILE A 46 -5.34 1.46 5.57
N VAL A 47 -5.37 2.52 4.75
CA VAL A 47 -6.59 2.98 4.06
C VAL A 47 -6.52 2.53 2.61
N ASP A 48 -7.54 1.81 2.15
CA ASP A 48 -7.61 1.40 0.75
C ASP A 48 -8.20 2.53 -0.10
N CYS A 49 -9.32 3.09 0.35
CA CYS A 49 -9.99 4.18 -0.33
C CYS A 49 -11.01 4.88 0.59
N TYR A 50 -11.48 6.05 0.17
CA TYR A 50 -12.62 6.73 0.80
C TYR A 50 -13.71 7.06 -0.22
N ARG A 51 -14.94 7.26 0.26
CA ARG A 51 -16.07 7.72 -0.54
C ARG A 51 -16.82 8.82 0.20
N ASP A 52 -16.93 9.98 -0.42
CA ASP A 52 -17.87 11.02 -0.01
C ASP A 52 -19.30 10.59 -0.38
N ASN A 53 -20.22 10.64 0.58
CA ASN A 53 -21.62 10.27 0.37
C ASN A 53 -22.48 11.44 -0.10
N GLY A 54 -21.97 12.67 -0.13
CA GLY A 54 -22.71 13.88 -0.50
C GLY A 54 -23.66 14.41 0.58
N ASP A 55 -23.75 13.74 1.73
CA ASP A 55 -24.59 14.08 2.88
C ASP A 55 -23.76 14.61 4.08
N GLY A 56 -22.49 14.95 3.85
CA GLY A 56 -21.55 15.34 4.89
C GLY A 56 -20.94 14.17 5.67
N THR A 57 -21.18 12.92 5.21
CA THR A 57 -20.54 11.72 5.73
C THR A 57 -19.62 11.07 4.69
N PHE A 58 -18.66 10.31 5.20
CA PHE A 58 -17.65 9.61 4.42
C PHE A 58 -17.65 8.14 4.82
N TRP A 59 -17.58 7.26 3.83
CA TRP A 59 -17.14 5.89 4.03
C TRP A 59 -15.62 5.80 3.88
N ILE A 60 -14.98 5.09 4.79
CA ILE A 60 -13.54 4.82 4.73
C ILE A 60 -13.36 3.31 4.76
N VAL A 61 -12.73 2.78 3.71
CA VAL A 61 -12.43 1.36 3.57
C VAL A 61 -11.03 1.12 4.13
N LEU A 62 -10.95 0.25 5.12
CA LEU A 62 -9.75 0.03 5.92
C LEU A 62 -9.25 -1.39 5.74
N GLY A 63 -7.93 -1.51 5.63
CA GLY A 63 -7.21 -2.77 5.56
C GLY A 63 -6.11 -2.82 6.62
N TYR A 64 -5.30 -3.86 6.54
CA TYR A 64 -4.05 -3.93 7.31
C TYR A 64 -2.97 -4.69 6.54
N GLU A 65 -1.73 -4.50 6.96
CA GLU A 65 -0.59 -5.32 6.57
C GLU A 65 -0.03 -6.03 7.80
N ASN A 66 0.14 -7.34 7.73
CA ASN A 66 0.78 -8.13 8.79
C ASN A 66 2.05 -8.78 8.26
N THR A 67 3.20 -8.26 8.68
CA THR A 67 4.53 -8.70 8.24
C THR A 67 5.11 -9.85 9.08
N THR A 68 4.42 -10.30 10.14
CA THR A 68 4.95 -11.30 11.08
C THR A 68 4.99 -12.74 10.53
N GLY A 69 4.43 -12.98 9.34
CA GLY A 69 4.35 -14.32 8.73
C GLY A 69 3.34 -15.27 9.39
N ARG A 70 2.60 -14.84 10.42
CA ARG A 70 1.55 -15.62 11.09
C ARG A 70 0.39 -14.74 11.54
N GLN A 71 -0.75 -15.34 11.88
CA GLN A 71 -1.87 -14.59 12.43
C GLN A 71 -1.48 -13.93 13.76
N GLN A 72 -1.87 -12.67 13.93
CA GLN A 72 -1.76 -11.92 15.17
C GLN A 72 -3.16 -11.65 15.76
N ILE A 73 -3.23 -11.56 17.08
CA ILE A 73 -4.47 -11.22 17.79
C ILE A 73 -4.21 -9.94 18.58
N HIS A 74 -4.94 -8.89 18.25
CA HIS A 74 -4.93 -7.64 19.02
C HIS A 74 -6.32 -7.41 19.60
N ASN A 75 -6.43 -7.61 20.92
CA ASN A 75 -7.64 -7.34 21.65
C ASN A 75 -7.97 -5.84 21.65
N TYR A 76 -9.26 -5.53 21.78
CA TYR A 76 -9.73 -4.17 21.99
C TYR A 76 -9.01 -3.53 23.19
N GLY A 77 -8.61 -2.28 23.03
CA GLY A 77 -7.80 -1.56 24.01
C GLY A 77 -6.63 -0.88 23.32
N THR A 78 -5.57 -0.59 24.06
CA THR A 78 -4.43 0.21 23.57
C THR A 78 -3.74 -0.36 22.33
N ALA A 79 -3.80 -1.68 22.13
CA ALA A 79 -3.25 -2.34 20.95
C ALA A 79 -4.17 -2.27 19.72
N ASN A 80 -5.46 -1.98 19.91
CA ASN A 80 -6.46 -1.97 18.84
C ASN A 80 -7.68 -1.11 19.24
N GLN A 81 -7.56 0.20 19.03
CA GLN A 81 -8.52 1.20 19.49
C GLN A 81 -9.01 2.06 18.34
N VAL A 82 -10.30 2.36 18.29
CA VAL A 82 -10.86 3.28 17.29
C VAL A 82 -11.57 4.46 17.96
N TYR A 83 -11.44 5.61 17.32
CA TYR A 83 -12.17 6.82 17.64
C TYR A 83 -12.98 7.29 16.41
N PRO A 84 -14.23 7.74 16.60
CA PRO A 84 -14.96 7.90 17.86
C PRO A 84 -15.31 6.55 18.51
N THR A 85 -15.51 6.54 19.84
CA THR A 85 -15.71 5.32 20.64
C THR A 85 -16.96 4.53 20.25
N ARG A 86 -17.94 5.15 19.57
CA ARG A 86 -19.09 4.45 18.98
C ARG A 86 -18.71 3.39 17.93
N LEU A 87 -17.51 3.48 17.36
CA LEU A 87 -16.98 2.50 16.41
C LEU A 87 -16.26 1.34 17.11
N GLN A 88 -15.98 1.46 18.42
CA GLN A 88 -15.24 0.46 19.16
C GLN A 88 -16.00 -0.86 19.19
N GLY A 89 -15.31 -1.95 18.85
CA GLY A 89 -15.89 -3.28 18.69
C GLY A 89 -16.12 -3.68 17.23
N GLN A 90 -16.19 -2.72 16.31
CA GLN A 90 -16.40 -3.00 14.89
C GLN A 90 -15.10 -3.41 14.17
N GLN A 91 -13.94 -3.09 14.75
CA GLN A 91 -12.66 -3.39 14.15
C GLN A 91 -12.27 -4.88 14.29
N PRO A 92 -11.47 -5.43 13.35
CA PRO A 92 -10.97 -6.80 13.44
C PRO A 92 -10.17 -7.03 14.71
N LYS A 93 -10.24 -8.23 15.28
CA LYS A 93 -9.36 -8.68 16.38
C LYS A 93 -8.26 -9.64 15.92
N GLN A 94 -8.48 -10.30 14.79
CA GLN A 94 -7.60 -11.31 14.22
C GLN A 94 -7.05 -10.77 12.91
N PHE A 95 -5.74 -10.84 12.77
CA PHE A 95 -5.00 -10.26 11.66
C PHE A 95 -4.18 -11.37 11.02
N ALA A 96 -4.70 -11.99 9.96
CA ALA A 96 -3.97 -12.98 9.16
C ALA A 96 -2.65 -12.41 8.62
N ALA A 97 -1.69 -13.26 8.24
CA ALA A 97 -0.44 -12.80 7.64
C ALA A 97 -0.67 -12.18 6.24
N GLY A 98 0.16 -11.21 5.86
CA GLY A 98 0.11 -10.50 4.58
C GLY A 98 -0.77 -9.25 4.61
N THR A 99 -1.02 -8.69 3.42
CA THR A 99 -1.86 -7.51 3.24
C THR A 99 -3.31 -7.94 3.02
N VAL A 100 -4.21 -7.39 3.83
CA VAL A 100 -5.65 -7.61 3.73
C VAL A 100 -6.34 -6.28 3.48
N HIS A 101 -6.93 -6.17 2.29
CA HIS A 101 -7.74 -5.02 1.86
C HIS A 101 -9.20 -5.21 2.26
N GLY A 102 -9.91 -4.12 2.52
CA GLY A 102 -11.33 -4.12 2.84
C GLY A 102 -11.66 -4.95 4.08
N ALA A 103 -10.76 -4.98 5.05
CA ALA A 103 -10.94 -5.75 6.29
C ALA A 103 -12.16 -5.26 7.08
N TRP A 104 -12.45 -3.96 7.02
CA TRP A 104 -13.65 -3.35 7.59
C TRP A 104 -13.88 -1.97 6.99
N THR A 105 -14.99 -1.34 7.35
CA THR A 105 -15.39 -0.04 6.82
C THR A 105 -16.07 0.77 7.92
N VAL A 106 -15.84 2.08 7.91
CA VAL A 106 -16.42 3.01 8.89
C VAL A 106 -17.15 4.14 8.18
N ARG A 107 -18.30 4.55 8.73
CA ARG A 107 -19.00 5.77 8.35
C ARG A 107 -18.76 6.86 9.38
N LEU A 108 -18.24 7.98 8.92
CA LEU A 108 -17.88 9.13 9.76
C LEU A 108 -18.43 10.41 9.16
N SER A 109 -18.87 11.33 10.00
CA SER A 109 -19.20 12.69 9.58
C SER A 109 -17.95 13.53 9.34
N TYR A 110 -18.08 14.60 8.56
CA TYR A 110 -17.04 15.63 8.43
C TYR A 110 -16.53 16.11 9.79
N GLN A 111 -17.44 16.31 10.75
CA GLN A 111 -17.08 16.79 12.07
C GLN A 111 -16.19 15.81 12.85
N GLU A 112 -16.53 14.52 12.81
CA GLU A 112 -15.74 13.48 13.46
C GLU A 112 -14.32 13.39 12.86
N ILE A 113 -14.23 13.48 11.53
CA ILE A 113 -12.95 13.36 10.81
C ILE A 113 -12.04 14.56 11.10
N PHE A 114 -12.53 15.79 10.92
CA PHE A 114 -11.67 16.97 10.88
C PHE A 114 -11.59 17.72 12.22
N TYR A 115 -12.54 17.56 13.13
CA TYR A 115 -12.57 18.29 14.40
C TYR A 115 -12.48 17.40 15.64
N GLN A 116 -12.81 16.11 15.55
CA GLN A 116 -12.77 15.18 16.69
C GLN A 116 -11.63 14.15 16.60
N ASP A 117 -10.71 14.32 15.64
CA ASP A 117 -9.54 13.46 15.42
C ASP A 117 -9.91 11.96 15.33
N ALA A 118 -10.92 11.64 14.52
CA ALA A 118 -11.27 10.26 14.26
C ALA A 118 -10.06 9.49 13.68
N ARG A 119 -9.77 8.34 14.28
CA ARG A 119 -8.54 7.58 14.04
C ARG A 119 -8.69 6.11 14.43
N TRP A 120 -7.84 5.27 13.84
CA TRP A 120 -7.64 3.88 14.27
C TRP A 120 -6.20 3.71 14.76
N ILE A 121 -6.05 3.20 15.97
CA ILE A 121 -4.78 2.85 16.58
C ILE A 121 -4.66 1.33 16.54
N LEU A 122 -3.64 0.83 15.83
CA LEU A 122 -3.35 -0.59 15.74
C LEU A 122 -1.87 -0.81 16.02
N ASN A 123 -1.57 -1.65 17.01
CA ASN A 123 -0.21 -2.00 17.39
C ASN A 123 0.71 -0.78 17.61
N GLY A 124 0.17 0.26 18.26
CA GLY A 124 0.88 1.52 18.51
C GLY A 124 0.95 2.49 17.31
N GLN A 125 0.54 2.07 16.12
CA GLN A 125 0.45 2.94 14.95
C GLN A 125 -0.91 3.64 14.89
N THR A 126 -0.89 4.94 14.61
CA THR A 126 -2.10 5.75 14.51
C THR A 126 -2.38 6.10 13.05
N LEU A 127 -3.50 5.62 12.54
CA LEU A 127 -4.08 6.01 11.26
C LEU A 127 -5.14 7.07 11.50
N ARG A 128 -4.86 8.31 11.12
CA ARG A 128 -5.80 9.45 11.23
C ARG A 128 -6.59 9.60 9.95
N TYR A 129 -7.92 9.54 10.03
CA TYR A 129 -8.77 9.54 8.83
C TYR A 129 -8.72 10.85 8.05
N SER A 130 -8.53 11.98 8.73
CA SER A 130 -8.46 13.32 8.11
C SER A 130 -7.38 13.43 7.04
N TYR A 131 -6.22 12.82 7.28
CA TYR A 131 -5.15 12.76 6.30
C TYR A 131 -5.58 12.01 5.03
N TYR A 132 -6.19 10.84 5.19
CA TYR A 132 -6.54 9.99 4.05
C TYR A 132 -7.75 10.49 3.26
N VAL A 133 -8.71 11.16 3.89
CA VAL A 133 -9.79 11.82 3.12
C VAL A 133 -9.24 12.94 2.23
N GLN A 134 -8.10 13.55 2.58
CA GLN A 134 -7.46 14.56 1.75
C GLN A 134 -6.56 13.98 0.64
N TYR A 135 -5.87 12.86 0.90
CA TYR A 135 -4.78 12.38 0.03
C TYR A 135 -4.95 10.96 -0.52
N ALA A 136 -5.88 10.15 0.01
CA ALA A 136 -6.08 8.79 -0.48
C ALA A 136 -6.88 8.76 -1.79
N THR A 137 -6.93 7.59 -2.41
CA THR A 137 -7.72 7.36 -3.62
C THR A 137 -9.21 7.28 -3.28
N VAL A 138 -10.04 7.89 -4.13
CA VAL A 138 -11.50 7.74 -4.05
C VAL A 138 -11.89 6.32 -4.43
N CYS A 139 -12.80 5.70 -3.69
CA CYS A 139 -13.26 4.34 -3.98
C CYS A 139 -13.90 4.27 -5.37
N PRO A 140 -13.57 3.24 -6.19
CA PRO A 140 -14.31 2.96 -7.42
C PRO A 140 -15.83 2.86 -7.16
N PRO A 141 -16.68 3.31 -8.10
CA PRO A 141 -18.14 3.29 -7.92
C PRO A 141 -18.72 1.88 -7.74
N THR A 142 -18.00 0.84 -8.17
CA THR A 142 -18.38 -0.57 -8.00
C THR A 142 -17.85 -1.21 -6.71
N THR A 143 -17.17 -0.45 -5.84
CA THR A 143 -16.65 -0.97 -4.57
C THR A 143 -17.81 -1.39 -3.67
N GLN A 144 -17.95 -2.70 -3.48
CA GLN A 144 -18.81 -3.27 -2.46
C GLN A 144 -18.19 -2.95 -1.11
N LEU A 145 -18.88 -2.16 -0.29
CA LEU A 145 -18.45 -1.91 1.08
C LEU A 145 -18.68 -3.21 1.88
N PRO A 146 -17.67 -3.69 2.63
CA PRO A 146 -17.87 -4.74 3.62
C PRO A 146 -19.08 -4.43 4.49
N ALA A 147 -20.00 -5.39 4.62
CA ALA A 147 -21.11 -5.27 5.57
C ALA A 147 -20.54 -5.00 6.97
N ASP A 148 -21.16 -4.06 7.68
CA ASP A 148 -20.71 -3.56 8.98
C ASP A 148 -20.12 -4.68 9.85
N GLY A 149 -18.85 -4.49 10.23
CA GLY A 149 -18.03 -5.48 10.91
C GLY A 149 -18.61 -5.91 12.25
N ASN A 150 -19.43 -6.95 12.24
CA ASN A 150 -19.89 -7.65 13.44
C ASN A 150 -19.50 -9.13 13.37
N GLY A 151 -18.22 -9.38 13.65
CA GLY A 151 -17.79 -10.56 14.42
C GLY A 151 -17.92 -11.96 13.82
N THR A 152 -18.49 -12.17 12.64
CA THR A 152 -18.64 -13.50 12.04
C THR A 152 -18.23 -13.51 10.57
N GLY A 153 -16.95 -13.80 10.37
CA GLY A 153 -16.37 -14.43 9.20
C GLY A 153 -17.12 -14.30 7.87
N THR A 154 -16.81 -13.26 7.12
CA THR A 154 -16.49 -13.40 5.69
C THR A 154 -15.45 -12.35 5.37
N ALA A 155 -14.20 -12.78 5.20
CA ALA A 155 -13.26 -12.04 4.39
C ALA A 155 -13.95 -11.80 3.04
N VAL A 156 -14.38 -10.57 2.77
CA VAL A 156 -14.98 -10.25 1.48
C VAL A 156 -13.89 -10.47 0.45
N ALA A 157 -14.09 -11.53 -0.33
CA ALA A 157 -13.11 -12.12 -1.19
C ALA A 157 -12.85 -11.23 -2.41
N LEU A 158 -12.04 -10.18 -2.26
CA LEU A 158 -11.41 -9.54 -3.41
C LEU A 158 -10.34 -10.45 -4.05
N GLY A 159 -10.03 -11.60 -3.45
CA GLY A 159 -9.23 -12.67 -4.05
C GLY A 159 -10.01 -13.72 -4.87
N ALA A 160 -11.34 -13.86 -4.72
CA ALA A 160 -12.07 -14.96 -5.35
C ALA A 160 -12.23 -14.78 -6.87
N ALA A 161 -12.36 -13.55 -7.37
CA ALA A 161 -12.45 -13.30 -8.81
C ALA A 161 -11.14 -13.65 -9.53
N GLY A 162 -9.99 -13.35 -8.93
CA GLY A 162 -8.66 -13.65 -9.49
C GLY A 162 -8.35 -15.15 -9.55
N VAL A 163 -8.68 -15.89 -8.48
CA VAL A 163 -8.39 -17.33 -8.42
C VAL A 163 -9.33 -18.14 -9.31
N VAL A 164 -10.62 -17.79 -9.40
CA VAL A 164 -11.56 -18.45 -10.33
C VAL A 164 -11.21 -18.12 -11.79
N GLY A 165 -10.84 -16.87 -12.08
CA GLY A 165 -10.36 -16.46 -13.41
C GLY A 165 -9.10 -17.22 -13.85
N ALA A 166 -8.10 -17.32 -12.97
CA ALA A 166 -6.87 -18.06 -13.22
C ALA A 166 -7.11 -19.58 -13.37
N ALA A 167 -8.00 -20.17 -12.56
CA ALA A 167 -8.35 -21.58 -12.65
C ALA A 167 -9.11 -21.92 -13.95
N MET A 168 -10.00 -21.04 -14.41
CA MET A 168 -10.66 -21.20 -15.71
C MET A 168 -9.68 -21.06 -16.87
N LEU A 169 -8.80 -20.04 -16.85
CA LEU A 169 -7.76 -19.87 -17.87
C LEU A 169 -6.79 -21.06 -17.92
N TYR A 170 -6.41 -21.60 -16.77
CA TYR A 170 -5.57 -22.79 -16.66
C TYR A 170 -6.26 -24.04 -17.23
N ARG A 171 -7.54 -24.26 -16.90
CA ARG A 171 -8.32 -25.38 -17.45
C ARG A 171 -8.53 -25.26 -18.96
N PHE A 172 -8.75 -24.06 -19.47
CA PHE A 172 -8.94 -23.83 -20.91
C PHE A 172 -7.63 -24.08 -21.69
N ARG A 173 -6.49 -23.57 -21.18
CA ARG A 173 -5.17 -23.86 -21.74
C ARG A 173 -4.84 -25.35 -21.75
N ARG A 174 -5.19 -26.07 -20.67
CA ARG A 174 -4.97 -27.53 -20.59
C ARG A 174 -5.86 -28.32 -21.57
N ARG A 175 -7.06 -27.83 -21.90
CA ARG A 175 -7.92 -28.44 -22.93
C ARG A 175 -7.37 -28.20 -24.34
N LEU A 176 -6.93 -26.98 -24.64
CA LEU A 176 -6.33 -26.65 -25.94
C LEU A 176 -5.06 -27.48 -26.21
N ALA A 177 -4.20 -27.65 -25.22
CA ALA A 177 -2.99 -28.48 -25.35
C ALA A 177 -3.29 -29.97 -25.63
N ARG A 178 -4.47 -30.48 -25.21
CA ARG A 178 -4.91 -31.85 -25.53
C ARG A 178 -5.49 -31.97 -26.94
N LEU A 179 -6.16 -30.91 -27.41
CA LEU A 179 -6.71 -30.87 -28.78
C LEU A 179 -5.61 -30.73 -29.84
N THR A 180 -4.48 -30.11 -29.50
CA THR A 180 -3.30 -30.05 -30.36
C THR A 180 -2.40 -31.28 -30.26
N GLY A 181 -2.71 -32.24 -29.38
CA GLY A 181 -1.84 -33.36 -29.02
C GLY A 181 -2.30 -34.75 -29.50
N THR A 182 -3.29 -34.84 -30.39
CA THR A 182 -3.73 -36.10 -31.02
C THR A 182 -4.27 -35.73 -32.41
N SER A 183 -3.68 -36.15 -33.53
CA SER A 183 -3.51 -37.55 -33.91
C SER A 183 -2.17 -37.89 -34.59
N PRO A 184 -1.65 -39.12 -34.36
CA PRO A 184 -0.73 -39.80 -35.25
C PRO A 184 -1.44 -40.21 -36.55
N SER A 185 -0.76 -40.05 -37.69
CA SER A 185 -1.16 -40.64 -38.96
C SER A 185 -1.00 -42.15 -38.90
N ALA A 186 -2.11 -42.88 -38.92
CA ALA A 186 -2.15 -44.26 -39.34
C ALA A 186 -2.95 -44.30 -40.64
N ASP A 187 -2.24 -44.44 -41.76
CA ASP A 187 -2.65 -45.24 -42.93
C ASP A 187 -1.54 -45.18 -43.98
N ALA A 188 -0.71 -46.23 -44.01
CA ALA A 188 0.02 -46.67 -45.18
C ALA A 188 0.24 -48.19 -45.07
N ALA A 189 -0.87 -48.93 -45.18
CA ALA A 189 -0.90 -50.31 -45.60
C ALA A 189 -1.35 -50.33 -47.06
N ALA A 190 -0.41 -50.59 -47.98
CA ALA A 190 -0.60 -51.21 -49.29
C ALA A 190 0.77 -51.62 -49.82
#